data_AF-A0A0F7ZFM4-F1
#
_entry.id   AF-A0A0F7ZFM4-F1
#
_cell.length_a   1.000
_cell.length_b   1.000
_cell.length_c   1.000
_cell.angle_alpha   90.00
_cell.angle_beta   90.00
_cell.angle_gamma   90.00
#
_symmetry.space_group_name_H-M   'P 1'
#
loop_
_entity.id
_entity.type
_entity.pdbx_description
1 polymer ?
#
loop_
_entity_poly.entity_id
_entity_poly.type
_entity_poly.pdbx_seq_one_letter_code
_entity_poly.pdbx_strand_id
1 'polypeptide(L)'
;MLDNAESNDTCLQTLAQWFPMDVQRRRLRCVGHIINLIVRAVIFGFNAGKFESQLRAATDEFKFDVWAKVGAVGKLHNLTTYIRRTDQRRQALRQLQSELAGDDPIFTLEILVDGKTRWNSIYMMIKRALELRSAIELYQSRWQKPRNDVDRRDITKDFLNATDWVELQRFFDFLKPFHILTQTMEGNASKDGAEGGHGAVWETLKTMDYLFIKFKQAAELTRHEDPSHFKSGIDCDRTPVYRAALALHPSYGYDYFERHWSEAMDKPEWYSEMKRAVSDLFEEYRQQAEVEIQAQTGLLDDESDREAASADNDYSAFGKRSVTSLNVRRRRARTVTELDLFQIRPIYVQDLDVADPLEWWHQH
;
A
#
# COMPACT_ATOMS: atom_id res chain seq x y z
N MET A 1 -8.39 -21.85 16.28
CA MET A 1 -7.76 -20.67 15.66
C MET A 1 -8.72 -20.18 14.58
N LEU A 2 -9.14 -18.92 14.61
CA LEU A 2 -10.07 -18.34 13.64
C LEU A 2 -9.34 -17.21 12.89
N ASP A 3 -9.83 -16.83 11.70
CA ASP A 3 -9.29 -15.66 11.00
C ASP A 3 -9.49 -14.38 11.83
N ASN A 4 -8.83 -13.29 11.44
CA ASN A 4 -8.80 -12.08 12.28
C ASN A 4 -9.98 -11.14 12.02
N ALA A 5 -11.10 -11.64 11.49
CA ALA A 5 -12.32 -10.87 11.36
C ALA A 5 -12.94 -10.57 12.73
N GLU A 6 -13.43 -9.34 12.91
CA GLU A 6 -14.08 -8.89 14.16
C GLU A 6 -15.32 -9.72 14.52
N SER A 7 -16.03 -10.26 13.51
CA SER A 7 -17.17 -11.15 13.73
C SER A 7 -16.81 -12.42 14.52
N ASN A 8 -15.55 -12.86 14.46
CA ASN A 8 -15.07 -13.98 15.27
C ASN A 8 -14.88 -13.60 16.73
N ASP A 9 -14.58 -12.34 17.02
CA ASP A 9 -14.48 -11.85 18.39
C ASP A 9 -15.88 -11.83 19.02
N THR A 10 -16.88 -11.36 18.27
CA THR A 10 -18.30 -11.45 18.67
C THR A 10 -18.75 -12.90 18.87
N CYS A 11 -18.40 -13.80 17.95
CA CYS A 11 -18.73 -15.23 18.07
C CYS A 11 -18.15 -15.84 19.35
N LEU A 12 -16.88 -15.56 19.65
CA LEU A 12 -16.22 -16.07 20.86
C LEU A 12 -16.81 -15.46 22.14
N GLN A 13 -17.21 -14.19 22.12
CA GLN A 13 -17.94 -13.57 23.25
C GLN A 13 -19.29 -14.25 23.48
N THR A 14 -20.02 -14.60 22.42
CA THR A 14 -21.27 -15.36 22.54
C THR A 14 -21.01 -16.76 23.09
N LEU A 15 -19.99 -17.47 22.59
CA LEU A 15 -19.62 -18.80 23.10
C LEU A 15 -19.20 -18.76 24.58
N ALA A 16 -18.56 -17.69 25.02
CA ALA A 16 -18.16 -17.53 26.42
C ALA A 16 -19.33 -17.41 27.40
N GLN A 17 -20.55 -17.12 26.91
CA GLN A 17 -21.76 -17.18 27.74
C GLN A 17 -22.17 -18.62 28.06
N TRP A 18 -21.81 -19.58 27.21
CA TRP A 18 -22.18 -20.99 27.32
C TRP A 18 -21.03 -21.84 27.87
N PHE A 19 -19.78 -21.42 27.63
CA PHE A 19 -18.58 -22.08 28.09
C PHE A 19 -17.74 -21.10 28.92
N PRO A 20 -17.40 -21.41 30.19
CA PRO A 20 -16.60 -20.52 31.02
C PRO A 20 -15.17 -20.44 30.47
N MET A 21 -14.94 -19.46 29.60
CA MET A 21 -13.67 -19.28 28.90
C MET A 21 -13.27 -17.81 28.88
N ASP A 22 -11.99 -17.55 29.17
CA ASP A 22 -11.39 -16.23 28.96
C ASP A 22 -11.14 -16.06 27.46
N VAL A 23 -11.99 -15.25 26.81
CA VAL A 23 -11.92 -14.98 25.38
C VAL A 23 -10.59 -14.32 25.01
N GLN A 24 -10.11 -13.38 25.81
CA GLN A 24 -8.87 -12.63 25.51
C GLN A 24 -7.66 -13.56 25.52
N ARG A 25 -7.57 -14.46 26.51
CA ARG A 25 -6.46 -15.41 26.61
C ARG A 25 -6.54 -16.56 25.60
N ARG A 26 -7.72 -16.87 25.08
CA ARG A 26 -7.94 -18.01 24.17
C ARG A 26 -8.11 -17.60 22.71
N ARG A 27 -8.19 -16.30 22.42
CA ARG A 27 -8.26 -15.75 21.07
C ARG A 27 -6.89 -15.82 20.38
N LEU A 28 -6.66 -16.90 19.66
CA LEU A 28 -5.51 -17.01 18.76
C LEU A 28 -5.83 -16.42 17.39
N ARG A 29 -4.95 -15.54 16.90
CA ARG A 29 -5.01 -14.96 15.55
C ARG A 29 -4.39 -15.91 14.52
N CYS A 30 -4.94 -15.90 13.31
CA CYS A 30 -4.45 -16.75 12.22
C CYS A 30 -3.21 -16.13 11.57
N VAL A 31 -2.09 -16.86 11.57
CA VAL A 31 -0.83 -16.43 10.93
C VAL A 31 -0.99 -16.27 9.41
N GLY A 32 -1.75 -17.16 8.76
CA GLY A 32 -2.05 -17.05 7.32
C GLY A 32 -2.82 -15.76 7.00
N HIS A 33 -3.71 -15.34 7.91
CA HIS A 33 -4.41 -14.06 7.77
C HIS A 33 -3.47 -12.87 7.94
N ILE A 34 -2.52 -12.93 8.89
CA ILE A 34 -1.50 -11.88 9.07
C ILE A 34 -0.62 -11.74 7.82
N ILE A 35 -0.14 -12.87 7.29
CA ILE A 35 0.63 -12.89 6.04
C ILE A 35 -0.17 -12.28 4.89
N ASN A 36 -1.45 -12.64 4.77
CA ASN A 36 -2.34 -12.06 3.78
C ASN A 36 -2.46 -10.53 3.91
N LEU A 37 -2.57 -9.99 5.13
CA LEU A 37 -2.62 -8.53 5.33
C LEU A 37 -1.33 -7.85 4.88
N ILE A 38 -0.16 -8.38 5.28
CA ILE A 38 1.16 -7.84 4.91
C ILE A 38 1.32 -7.83 3.40
N VAL A 39 1.10 -8.98 2.75
CA VAL A 39 1.30 -9.11 1.30
C VAL A 39 0.32 -8.22 0.53
N ARG A 40 -0.94 -8.15 0.96
CA ARG A 40 -1.91 -7.26 0.33
C ARG A 40 -1.51 -5.79 0.44
N ALA A 41 -0.96 -5.36 1.57
CA ALA A 41 -0.46 -4.00 1.72
C ALA A 41 0.73 -3.72 0.78
N VAL A 42 1.59 -4.71 0.54
CA VAL A 42 2.71 -4.59 -0.41
C VAL A 42 2.21 -4.51 -1.86
N ILE A 43 1.22 -5.34 -2.24
CA ILE A 43 0.73 -5.39 -3.62
C ILE A 43 -0.23 -4.25 -3.93
N PHE A 44 -1.09 -3.82 -3.02
CA PHE A 44 -2.17 -2.85 -3.30
C PHE A 44 -1.97 -1.50 -2.62
N GLY A 45 -0.87 -1.36 -1.87
CA GLY A 45 -0.65 -0.25 -0.97
C GLY A 45 -1.50 -0.32 0.30
N PHE A 46 -1.28 0.67 1.15
CA PHE A 46 -1.93 0.86 2.46
C PHE A 46 -3.46 0.85 2.41
N ASN A 47 -4.03 1.32 1.30
CA ASN A 47 -5.47 1.43 1.09
C ASN A 47 -6.05 0.28 0.26
N ALA A 48 -5.56 -0.95 0.48
CA ALA A 48 -6.08 -2.15 -0.18
C ALA A 48 -7.61 -2.32 -0.05
N GLY A 49 -8.19 -1.83 1.05
CA GLY A 49 -9.65 -1.80 1.25
C GLY A 49 -10.38 -0.78 0.35
N LYS A 50 -9.80 0.40 0.11
CA LYS A 50 -10.34 1.39 -0.84
C LYS A 50 -10.27 0.84 -2.27
N PHE A 51 -9.16 0.19 -2.62
CA PHE A 51 -9.00 -0.49 -3.90
C PHE A 51 -10.09 -1.55 -4.13
N GLU A 52 -10.34 -2.43 -3.15
CA GLU A 52 -11.41 -3.44 -3.25
C GLU A 52 -12.81 -2.84 -3.34
N SER A 53 -13.07 -1.77 -2.60
CA SER A 53 -14.36 -1.07 -2.65
C SER A 53 -14.58 -0.39 -4.01
N GLN A 54 -13.54 0.20 -4.59
CA GLN A 54 -13.58 0.72 -5.96
C GLN A 54 -13.87 -0.40 -6.97
N LEU A 55 -13.18 -1.55 -6.87
CA LEU A 55 -13.42 -2.68 -7.76
C LEU A 55 -14.84 -3.26 -7.65
N ARG A 56 -15.44 -3.25 -6.45
CA ARG A 56 -16.82 -3.71 -6.23
C ARG A 56 -17.86 -2.78 -6.85
N ALA A 57 -17.63 -1.48 -6.81
CA ALA A 57 -18.53 -0.47 -7.37
C ALA A 57 -18.31 -0.22 -8.87
N ALA A 58 -17.17 -0.65 -9.42
CA ALA A 58 -16.75 -0.40 -10.79
C ALA A 58 -17.50 -1.23 -11.85
N THR A 59 -17.76 -0.64 -13.01
CA THR A 59 -18.10 -1.37 -14.23
C THR A 59 -16.89 -2.15 -14.75
N ASP A 60 -17.10 -3.10 -15.65
CA ASP A 60 -16.00 -3.90 -16.20
C ASP A 60 -14.98 -3.08 -17.01
N GLU A 61 -15.36 -1.94 -17.61
CA GLU A 61 -14.35 -1.02 -18.16
C GLU A 61 -13.52 -0.36 -17.06
N PHE A 62 -14.18 0.20 -16.04
CA PHE A 62 -13.49 0.96 -14.99
C PHE A 62 -12.62 0.08 -14.09
N LYS A 63 -12.91 -1.22 -13.96
CA LYS A 63 -12.06 -2.18 -13.26
C LYS A 63 -10.66 -2.24 -13.85
N PHE A 64 -10.51 -2.17 -15.18
CA PHE A 64 -9.20 -2.19 -15.82
C PHE A 64 -8.39 -0.94 -15.47
N ASP A 65 -9.04 0.23 -15.45
CA ASP A 65 -8.40 1.49 -15.04
C ASP A 65 -7.98 1.48 -13.56
N VAL A 66 -8.78 0.85 -12.69
CA VAL A 66 -8.44 0.66 -11.28
C VAL A 66 -7.23 -0.28 -11.15
N TRP A 67 -7.20 -1.39 -11.88
CA TRP A 67 -6.06 -2.31 -11.88
C TRP A 67 -4.80 -1.70 -12.47
N ALA A 68 -4.89 -0.89 -13.53
CA ALA A 68 -3.73 -0.23 -14.15
C ALA A 68 -2.94 0.65 -13.17
N LYS A 69 -3.54 1.10 -12.07
CA LYS A 69 -2.86 1.86 -11.00
C LYS A 69 -1.96 1.00 -10.10
N VAL A 70 -2.04 -0.32 -10.19
CA VAL A 70 -1.29 -1.30 -9.37
C VAL A 70 0.01 -1.74 -10.10
N GLY A 71 0.65 -0.81 -10.80
CA GLY A 71 1.92 -1.02 -11.50
C GLY A 71 1.89 -2.22 -12.47
N ALA A 72 3.02 -2.94 -12.56
CA ALA A 72 3.15 -4.08 -13.46
C ALA A 72 2.20 -5.25 -13.13
N VAL A 73 1.87 -5.44 -11.85
CA VAL A 73 0.91 -6.49 -11.40
C VAL A 73 -0.48 -6.21 -11.97
N GLY A 74 -0.89 -4.94 -11.97
CA GLY A 74 -2.15 -4.48 -12.52
C GLY A 74 -2.28 -4.66 -14.03
N LYS A 75 -1.24 -4.27 -14.77
CA LYS A 75 -1.15 -4.52 -16.22
C LYS A 75 -1.24 -6.01 -16.54
N LEU A 76 -0.52 -6.84 -15.76
CA LEU A 76 -0.56 -8.30 -15.93
C LEU A 76 -1.97 -8.85 -15.66
N HIS A 77 -2.66 -8.39 -14.62
CA HIS A 77 -4.07 -8.75 -14.35
C HIS A 77 -4.95 -8.44 -15.56
N ASN A 78 -4.85 -7.24 -16.11
CA ASN A 78 -5.65 -6.79 -17.25
C ASN A 78 -5.37 -7.65 -18.49
N LEU A 79 -4.08 -7.87 -18.80
CA LEU A 79 -3.66 -8.66 -19.96
C LEU A 79 -4.14 -10.13 -19.85
N THR A 80 -3.91 -10.76 -18.70
CA THR A 80 -4.31 -12.15 -18.46
C THR A 80 -5.83 -12.30 -18.49
N THR A 81 -6.58 -11.34 -17.91
CA THR A 81 -8.04 -11.30 -17.93
C THR A 81 -8.56 -11.16 -19.36
N TYR A 82 -7.96 -10.28 -20.17
CA TYR A 82 -8.32 -10.12 -21.57
C TYR A 82 -8.13 -11.43 -22.37
N ILE A 83 -6.97 -12.08 -22.20
CA ILE A 83 -6.62 -13.32 -22.92
C ILE A 83 -7.57 -14.44 -22.52
N ARG A 84 -7.90 -14.58 -21.22
CA ARG A 84 -8.79 -15.66 -20.75
C ARG A 84 -10.25 -15.48 -21.16
N ARG A 85 -10.68 -14.26 -21.48
CA ARG A 85 -12.09 -13.93 -21.75
C ARG A 85 -12.71 -14.70 -22.91
N THR A 86 -11.92 -15.10 -23.92
CA THR A 86 -12.42 -15.89 -25.06
C THR A 86 -11.52 -17.08 -25.38
N ASP A 87 -12.11 -18.16 -25.90
CA ASP A 87 -11.35 -19.32 -26.37
C ASP A 87 -10.37 -18.96 -27.49
N GLN A 88 -10.79 -18.08 -28.41
CA GLN A 88 -9.95 -17.63 -29.52
C GLN A 88 -8.65 -16.96 -29.03
N ARG A 89 -8.74 -16.09 -28.01
CA ARG A 89 -7.56 -15.41 -27.44
C ARG A 89 -6.65 -16.39 -26.68
N ARG A 90 -7.24 -17.34 -25.93
CA ARG A 90 -6.48 -18.42 -25.27
C ARG A 90 -5.76 -19.30 -26.28
N GLN A 91 -6.44 -19.68 -27.37
CA GLN A 91 -5.87 -20.52 -28.42
C GLN A 91 -4.75 -19.79 -29.17
N ALA A 92 -4.89 -18.49 -29.42
CA ALA A 92 -3.83 -17.69 -30.02
C ALA A 92 -2.55 -17.72 -29.16
N LEU A 93 -2.64 -17.55 -27.83
CA LEU A 93 -1.48 -17.68 -26.95
C LEU A 93 -0.88 -19.11 -26.97
N ARG A 94 -1.72 -20.15 -27.01
CA ARG A 94 -1.23 -21.54 -27.11
C ARG A 94 -0.48 -21.80 -28.43
N GLN A 95 -0.97 -21.26 -29.55
CA GLN A 95 -0.30 -21.37 -30.84
C GLN A 95 1.08 -20.70 -30.83
N LEU A 96 1.21 -19.53 -30.21
CA LEU A 96 2.50 -18.85 -30.06
C LEU A 96 3.46 -19.63 -29.16
N GLN A 97 2.97 -20.31 -28.12
CA GLN A 97 3.79 -21.24 -27.33
C GLN A 97 4.32 -22.39 -28.19
N SER A 98 3.46 -23.01 -29.00
CA SER A 98 3.86 -24.08 -29.92
C SER A 98 4.92 -23.61 -30.93
N GLU A 99 4.75 -22.41 -31.48
CA GLU A 99 5.71 -21.83 -32.43
C GLU A 99 7.09 -21.62 -31.80
N LEU A 100 7.13 -21.15 -30.54
CA LEU A 100 8.38 -20.96 -29.80
C LEU A 100 9.04 -22.28 -29.39
N ALA A 101 8.25 -23.34 -29.20
CA ALA A 101 8.75 -24.66 -28.81
C ALA A 101 9.30 -25.48 -30.00
N GLY A 102 8.96 -25.11 -31.24
CA GLY A 102 9.44 -25.82 -32.44
C GLY A 102 8.99 -27.28 -32.47
N ASP A 103 9.94 -28.21 -32.58
CA ASP A 103 9.70 -29.65 -32.76
C ASP A 103 9.61 -30.44 -31.42
N ASP A 104 9.74 -29.79 -30.26
CA ASP A 104 9.62 -30.46 -28.97
C ASP A 104 8.17 -30.90 -28.69
N PRO A 105 7.92 -32.09 -28.08
CA PRO A 105 6.58 -32.54 -27.74
C PRO A 105 5.91 -31.60 -26.72
N ILE A 106 4.90 -30.85 -27.18
CA ILE A 106 4.34 -29.68 -26.50
C ILE A 106 3.44 -30.06 -25.31
N PHE A 107 3.77 -29.53 -24.13
CA PHE A 107 2.80 -29.17 -23.10
C PHE A 107 2.63 -27.64 -23.11
N THR A 108 1.54 -27.12 -23.68
CA THR A 108 1.21 -25.69 -23.54
C THR A 108 0.70 -25.42 -22.13
N LEU A 109 1.18 -24.35 -21.49
CA LEU A 109 0.70 -23.92 -20.20
C LEU A 109 -0.51 -22.98 -20.38
N GLU A 110 -1.51 -23.14 -19.52
CA GLU A 110 -2.62 -22.18 -19.46
C GLU A 110 -2.18 -20.91 -18.75
N ILE A 111 -2.54 -19.75 -19.29
CA ILE A 111 -2.35 -18.50 -18.56
C ILE A 111 -3.29 -18.47 -17.34
N LEU A 112 -2.77 -18.11 -16.18
CA LEU A 112 -3.54 -17.99 -14.96
C LEU A 112 -4.03 -16.54 -14.80
N VAL A 113 -5.22 -16.38 -14.24
CA VAL A 113 -5.74 -15.08 -13.77
C VAL A 113 -6.00 -15.24 -12.29
N ASP A 114 -5.70 -14.22 -11.51
CA ASP A 114 -5.98 -14.20 -10.07
C ASP A 114 -7.48 -14.36 -9.78
N GLY A 115 -7.78 -14.97 -8.65
CA GLY A 115 -9.14 -15.16 -8.16
C GLY A 115 -9.65 -13.94 -7.40
N LYS A 116 -9.43 -12.71 -7.92
CA LYS A 116 -9.58 -11.40 -7.26
C LYS A 116 -8.33 -11.01 -6.44
N THR A 117 -8.50 -10.13 -5.46
CA THR A 117 -7.45 -9.57 -4.57
C THR A 117 -6.77 -10.56 -3.61
N ARG A 118 -6.94 -11.87 -3.82
CA ARG A 118 -6.26 -12.91 -3.03
C ARG A 118 -4.83 -13.07 -3.51
N TRP A 119 -3.87 -12.68 -2.67
CA TRP A 119 -2.46 -12.63 -3.08
C TRP A 119 -1.87 -13.98 -3.51
N ASN A 120 -2.32 -15.12 -2.95
CA ASN A 120 -1.86 -16.44 -3.39
C ASN A 120 -2.12 -16.67 -4.89
N SER A 121 -3.29 -16.22 -5.38
CA SER A 121 -3.61 -16.34 -6.79
C SER A 121 -2.87 -15.34 -7.67
N ILE A 122 -2.52 -14.16 -7.13
CA ILE A 122 -1.68 -13.16 -7.80
C ILE A 122 -0.25 -13.71 -7.94
N TYR A 123 0.31 -14.30 -6.88
CA TYR A 123 1.62 -14.95 -6.94
C TYR A 123 1.67 -16.04 -8.02
N MET A 124 0.64 -16.89 -8.10
CA MET A 124 0.54 -17.94 -9.13
C MET A 124 0.39 -17.35 -10.55
N MET A 125 -0.36 -16.25 -10.69
CA MET A 125 -0.47 -15.52 -11.96
C MET A 125 0.90 -14.97 -12.40
N ILE A 126 1.63 -14.31 -11.50
CA ILE A 126 2.97 -13.78 -11.79
C ILE A 126 3.92 -14.92 -12.17
N LYS A 127 3.95 -16.00 -11.37
CA LYS A 127 4.78 -17.18 -11.66
C LYS A 127 4.51 -17.71 -13.07
N ARG A 128 3.24 -17.93 -13.43
CA ARG A 128 2.86 -18.43 -14.75
C ARG A 128 3.19 -17.43 -15.87
N ALA A 129 3.03 -16.13 -15.62
CA ALA A 129 3.37 -15.12 -16.61
C ALA A 129 4.88 -15.08 -16.90
N LEU A 130 5.72 -15.27 -15.89
CA LEU A 130 7.17 -15.38 -16.06
C LEU A 130 7.56 -16.63 -16.85
N GLU A 131 6.92 -17.78 -16.59
CA GLU A 131 7.07 -19.01 -17.39
C GLU A 131 6.66 -18.79 -18.87
N LEU A 132 5.67 -17.93 -19.10
CA LEU A 132 5.13 -17.62 -20.42
C LEU A 132 5.67 -16.33 -21.04
N ARG A 133 6.73 -15.73 -20.49
CA ARG A 133 7.19 -14.38 -20.85
C ARG A 133 7.37 -14.21 -22.36
N SER A 134 8.12 -15.08 -23.01
CA SER A 134 8.38 -15.00 -24.45
C SER A 134 7.11 -15.12 -25.29
N ALA A 135 6.18 -16.00 -24.89
CA ALA A 135 4.90 -16.16 -25.58
C ALA A 135 4.01 -14.92 -25.39
N ILE A 136 4.03 -14.30 -24.22
CA ILE A 136 3.27 -13.07 -23.93
C ILE A 136 3.88 -11.89 -24.69
N GLU A 137 5.20 -11.72 -24.71
CA GLU A 137 5.87 -10.67 -25.49
C GLU A 137 5.55 -10.81 -26.98
N LEU A 138 5.59 -12.05 -27.51
CA LEU A 138 5.21 -12.32 -28.90
C LEU A 138 3.73 -12.03 -29.15
N TYR A 139 2.85 -12.39 -28.23
CA TYR A 139 1.41 -12.08 -28.29
C TYR A 139 1.17 -10.58 -28.37
N GLN A 140 1.84 -9.78 -27.53
CA GLN A 140 1.74 -8.31 -27.55
C GLN A 140 2.23 -7.73 -28.88
N SER A 141 3.35 -8.24 -29.41
CA SER A 141 3.93 -7.75 -30.67
C SER A 141 3.05 -8.01 -31.90
N ARG A 142 2.29 -9.11 -31.89
CA ARG A 142 1.40 -9.53 -32.98
C ARG A 142 -0.04 -9.13 -32.76
N TRP A 143 -0.35 -8.51 -31.62
CA TRP A 143 -1.71 -8.13 -31.29
C TRP A 143 -2.20 -7.06 -32.26
N GLN A 144 -3.40 -7.30 -32.80
CA GLN A 144 -4.09 -6.35 -33.64
C GLN A 144 -5.48 -6.11 -33.06
N LYS A 145 -5.90 -4.84 -33.03
CA LYS A 145 -7.23 -4.46 -32.54
C LYS A 145 -8.29 -5.17 -33.37
N PRO A 146 -9.11 -6.07 -32.79
CA PRO A 146 -10.09 -6.80 -33.58
C PRO A 146 -11.20 -5.85 -34.07
N ARG A 147 -11.48 -5.88 -35.37
CA ARG A 147 -12.45 -4.96 -36.02
C ARG A 147 -13.87 -5.06 -35.47
N ASN A 148 -14.29 -6.26 -35.06
CA ASN A 148 -15.63 -6.56 -34.57
C ASN A 148 -15.64 -6.97 -33.09
N ASP A 149 -14.65 -6.52 -32.30
CA ASP A 149 -14.63 -6.83 -30.87
C ASP A 149 -15.82 -6.15 -30.17
N VAL A 150 -16.72 -6.94 -29.59
CA VAL A 150 -17.85 -6.46 -28.78
C VAL A 150 -17.34 -5.60 -27.63
N ASP A 151 -16.14 -5.91 -27.12
CA ASP A 151 -15.52 -5.18 -26.03
C ASP A 151 -14.86 -3.86 -26.46
N ARG A 152 -14.60 -3.65 -27.77
CA ARG A 152 -13.83 -2.52 -28.36
C ARG A 152 -12.55 -2.12 -27.60
N ARG A 153 -12.04 -3.00 -26.74
CA ARG A 153 -10.98 -2.71 -25.77
C ARG A 153 -9.63 -2.63 -26.45
N ASP A 154 -8.90 -1.59 -26.09
CA ASP A 154 -7.52 -1.39 -26.51
C ASP A 154 -6.60 -1.73 -25.34
N ILE A 155 -6.01 -2.94 -25.40
CA ILE A 155 -5.15 -3.46 -24.33
C ILE A 155 -3.69 -3.00 -24.45
N THR A 156 -3.36 -2.18 -25.46
CA THR A 156 -1.98 -1.69 -25.67
C THR A 156 -1.47 -0.90 -24.47
N LYS A 157 -2.36 -0.26 -23.71
CA LYS A 157 -2.05 0.45 -22.46
C LYS A 157 -1.56 -0.47 -21.34
N ASP A 158 -1.96 -1.74 -21.38
CA ASP A 158 -1.62 -2.76 -20.40
C ASP A 158 -0.45 -3.64 -20.88
N PHE A 159 0.21 -3.30 -21.98
CA PHE A 159 1.36 -4.06 -22.45
C PHE A 159 2.53 -3.93 -21.47
N LEU A 160 3.08 -5.10 -21.14
CA LEU A 160 4.24 -5.26 -20.28
C LEU A 160 5.51 -4.96 -21.07
N ASN A 161 6.22 -3.91 -20.64
CA ASN A 161 7.54 -3.56 -21.14
C ASN A 161 8.65 -4.22 -20.32
N ALA A 162 9.91 -3.97 -20.69
CA ALA A 162 11.07 -4.56 -20.00
C ALA A 162 11.12 -4.23 -18.49
N THR A 163 10.77 -2.99 -18.11
CA THR A 163 10.71 -2.56 -16.71
C THR A 163 9.59 -3.26 -15.95
N ASP A 164 8.42 -3.45 -16.58
CA ASP A 164 7.30 -4.16 -15.98
C ASP A 164 7.68 -5.63 -15.69
N TRP A 165 8.41 -6.29 -16.60
CA TRP A 165 8.90 -7.66 -16.38
C TRP A 165 9.90 -7.76 -15.24
N VAL A 166 10.81 -6.78 -15.11
CA VAL A 166 11.72 -6.69 -13.97
C VAL A 166 10.94 -6.52 -12.67
N GLU A 167 9.95 -5.62 -12.64
CA GLU A 167 9.10 -5.41 -11.46
C GLU A 167 8.32 -6.68 -11.08
N LEU A 168 7.74 -7.40 -12.06
CA LEU A 168 7.06 -8.68 -11.83
C LEU A 168 8.00 -9.75 -11.26
N GLN A 169 9.24 -9.83 -11.75
CA GLN A 169 10.25 -10.75 -11.20
C GLN A 169 10.55 -10.41 -9.73
N ARG A 170 10.70 -9.12 -9.39
CA ARG A 170 10.92 -8.67 -8.01
C ARG A 170 9.76 -9.04 -7.09
N PHE A 171 8.52 -8.82 -7.53
CA PHE A 171 7.33 -9.28 -6.79
C PHE A 171 7.35 -10.80 -6.60
N PHE A 172 7.65 -11.58 -7.64
CA PHE A 172 7.74 -13.03 -7.53
C PHE A 172 8.76 -13.48 -6.47
N ASP A 173 9.98 -12.94 -6.53
CA ASP A 173 11.06 -13.32 -5.61
C ASP A 173 10.76 -12.89 -4.16
N PHE A 174 10.20 -11.70 -3.97
CA PHE A 174 9.80 -11.20 -2.66
C PHE A 174 8.65 -11.99 -2.05
N LEU A 175 7.64 -12.36 -2.84
CA LEU A 175 6.43 -13.05 -2.36
C LEU A 175 6.63 -14.56 -2.15
N LYS A 176 7.62 -15.17 -2.82
CA LYS A 176 7.95 -16.59 -2.69
C LYS A 176 8.10 -17.08 -1.23
N PRO A 177 8.89 -16.44 -0.34
CA PRO A 177 8.98 -16.87 1.06
C PRO A 177 7.64 -16.80 1.80
N PHE A 178 6.82 -15.78 1.52
CA PHE A 178 5.47 -15.68 2.09
C PHE A 178 4.59 -16.84 1.61
N HIS A 179 4.63 -17.16 0.31
CA HIS A 179 3.84 -18.26 -0.26
C HIS A 179 4.20 -19.61 0.36
N ILE A 180 5.49 -19.92 0.43
CA ILE A 180 5.99 -21.17 1.03
C ILE A 180 5.53 -21.27 2.49
N LEU A 181 5.67 -20.19 3.27
CA LEU A 181 5.32 -20.21 4.68
C LEU A 181 3.81 -20.27 4.89
N THR A 182 2.99 -19.59 4.09
CA THR A 182 1.54 -19.74 4.15
C THR A 182 1.11 -21.18 3.88
N GLN A 183 1.62 -21.82 2.82
CA GLN A 183 1.31 -23.22 2.55
C GLN A 183 1.82 -24.16 3.64
N THR A 184 2.99 -23.87 4.21
CA THR A 184 3.57 -24.67 5.30
C THR A 184 2.71 -24.58 6.56
N MET A 185 2.23 -23.38 6.89
CA MET A 185 1.43 -23.11 8.09
C MET A 185 -0.06 -23.47 7.95
N GLU A 186 -0.55 -23.64 6.72
CA GLU A 186 -1.89 -24.20 6.42
C GLU A 186 -1.90 -25.74 6.43
N GLY A 187 -0.74 -26.37 6.59
CA GLY A 187 -0.61 -27.82 6.62
C GLY A 187 -1.31 -28.46 7.83
N ASN A 188 -1.51 -29.77 7.72
CA ASN A 188 -2.06 -30.56 8.83
C ASN A 188 -0.92 -31.34 9.49
N ALA A 189 -0.66 -31.03 10.76
CA ALA A 189 0.33 -31.67 11.63
C ALA A 189 0.00 -33.14 11.98
N SER A 190 -0.94 -33.76 11.27
CA SER A 190 -1.45 -35.12 11.55
C SER A 190 -0.91 -36.18 10.59
N LYS A 191 0.11 -35.86 9.79
CA LYS A 191 0.78 -36.84 8.91
C LYS A 191 1.92 -37.50 9.67
N ASP A 192 2.03 -38.82 9.54
CA ASP A 192 3.13 -39.60 10.13
C ASP A 192 4.50 -39.04 9.68
N GLY A 193 5.36 -38.70 10.64
CA GLY A 193 6.67 -38.07 10.41
C GLY A 193 6.66 -36.54 10.30
N ALA A 194 5.51 -35.89 10.41
CA ALA A 194 5.33 -34.44 10.44
C ALA A 194 4.52 -33.99 11.67
N GLU A 195 4.45 -34.83 12.71
CA GLU A 195 3.66 -34.58 13.91
C GLU A 195 4.19 -33.34 14.65
N GLY A 196 3.29 -32.41 14.95
CA GLY A 196 3.63 -31.18 15.66
C GLY A 196 4.38 -30.12 14.85
N GLY A 197 4.56 -30.30 13.53
CA GLY A 197 4.98 -29.25 12.59
C GLY A 197 3.86 -28.84 11.64
N HIS A 198 4.09 -27.87 10.78
CA HIS A 198 3.12 -27.37 9.80
C HIS A 198 1.84 -26.78 10.42
N GLY A 199 1.95 -25.54 10.92
CA GLY A 199 0.80 -24.79 11.47
C GLY A 199 0.70 -24.89 12.99
N ALA A 200 1.72 -25.44 13.65
CA ALA A 200 1.79 -25.48 15.10
C ALA A 200 2.09 -24.08 15.66
N VAL A 201 1.53 -23.77 16.84
CA VAL A 201 1.64 -22.43 17.43
C VAL A 201 3.09 -22.01 17.65
N TRP A 202 3.98 -22.94 18.01
CA TRP A 202 5.39 -22.67 18.26
C TRP A 202 6.16 -22.24 16.98
N GLU A 203 5.69 -22.60 15.78
CA GLU A 203 6.29 -22.19 14.51
C GLU A 203 5.94 -20.74 14.13
N THR A 204 4.91 -20.16 14.76
CA THR A 204 4.35 -18.86 14.38
C THR A 204 5.35 -17.73 14.55
N LEU A 205 6.01 -17.64 15.72
CA LEU A 205 6.98 -16.56 15.98
C LEU A 205 8.20 -16.66 15.06
N LYS A 206 8.75 -17.87 14.90
CA LYS A 206 9.84 -18.15 13.96
C LYS A 206 9.49 -17.75 12.52
N THR A 207 8.25 -18.02 12.11
CA THR A 207 7.73 -17.63 10.79
C THR A 207 7.69 -16.11 10.65
N MET A 208 7.18 -15.40 11.66
CA MET A 208 7.14 -13.94 11.67
C MET A 208 8.54 -13.33 11.62
N ASP A 209 9.49 -13.83 12.41
CA ASP A 209 10.87 -13.35 12.42
C ASP A 209 11.55 -13.52 11.04
N TYR A 210 11.35 -14.68 10.40
CA TYR A 210 11.88 -14.93 9.08
C TYR A 210 11.29 -13.99 8.02
N LEU A 211 9.98 -13.78 8.03
CA LEU A 211 9.32 -12.84 7.10
C LEU A 211 9.78 -11.40 7.34
N PHE A 212 9.98 -11.02 8.60
CA PHE A 212 10.51 -9.71 8.96
C PHE A 212 11.93 -9.49 8.42
N ILE A 213 12.81 -10.50 8.49
CA ILE A 213 14.14 -10.44 7.86
C ILE A 213 14.02 -10.22 6.35
N LYS A 214 13.11 -10.91 5.67
CA LYS A 214 12.89 -10.73 4.23
C LYS A 214 12.37 -9.33 3.89
N PHE A 215 11.48 -8.80 4.72
CA PHE A 215 10.98 -7.44 4.57
C PHE A 215 12.08 -6.40 4.74
N LYS A 216 12.93 -6.53 5.79
CA LYS A 216 14.09 -5.67 6.00
C LYS A 216 15.09 -5.71 4.85
N GLN A 217 15.38 -6.91 4.34
CA GLN A 217 16.25 -7.08 3.17
C GLN A 217 15.70 -6.34 1.95
N ALA A 218 14.40 -6.48 1.69
CA ALA A 218 13.75 -5.76 0.59
C ALA A 218 13.83 -4.24 0.78
N ALA A 219 13.56 -3.74 2.00
CA ALA A 219 13.58 -2.32 2.33
C ALA A 219 14.99 -1.68 2.19
N GLU A 220 16.04 -2.45 2.46
CA GLU A 220 17.42 -1.97 2.25
C GLU A 220 17.77 -1.94 0.77
N LEU A 221 17.38 -2.97 0.01
CA LEU A 221 17.62 -3.02 -1.44
C LEU A 221 16.90 -1.88 -2.18
N THR A 222 15.65 -1.58 -1.79
CA THR A 222 14.86 -0.52 -2.42
C THR A 222 15.23 0.90 -1.97
N ARG A 223 16.07 1.05 -0.94
CA ARG A 223 16.33 2.31 -0.24
C ARG A 223 16.73 3.45 -1.18
N HIS A 224 17.64 3.17 -2.11
CA HIS A 224 18.23 4.16 -3.03
C HIS A 224 17.69 4.06 -4.46
N GLU A 225 16.69 3.23 -4.69
CA GLU A 225 16.06 3.09 -6.00
C GLU A 225 15.06 4.24 -6.26
N ASP A 226 14.77 4.49 -7.53
CA ASP A 226 13.70 5.41 -7.92
C ASP A 226 12.32 4.90 -7.43
N PRO A 227 11.34 5.81 -7.24
CA PRO A 227 9.98 5.41 -6.91
C PRO A 227 9.42 4.42 -7.94
N SER A 228 8.99 3.26 -7.43
CA SER A 228 8.31 2.22 -8.20
C SER A 228 7.16 1.67 -7.37
N HIS A 229 6.21 1.00 -8.01
CA HIS A 229 5.08 0.42 -7.30
C HIS A 229 5.56 -0.66 -6.31
N PHE A 230 6.56 -1.47 -6.71
CA PHE A 230 7.24 -2.38 -5.79
C PHE A 230 7.86 -1.67 -4.59
N LYS A 231 8.65 -0.60 -4.80
CA LYS A 231 9.27 0.17 -3.72
C LYS A 231 8.23 0.75 -2.77
N SER A 232 7.17 1.38 -3.28
CA SER A 232 6.09 1.92 -2.46
C SER A 232 5.39 0.85 -1.63
N GLY A 233 5.24 -0.36 -2.15
CA GLY A 233 4.73 -1.51 -1.40
C GLY A 233 5.62 -1.92 -0.24
N ILE A 234 6.94 -1.93 -0.44
CA ILE A 234 7.93 -2.24 0.61
C ILE A 234 8.05 -1.11 1.64
N ASP A 235 8.06 0.14 1.18
CA ASP A 235 8.13 1.33 2.03
C ASP A 235 6.80 1.66 2.74
N CYS A 236 5.77 0.80 2.63
CA CYS A 236 4.46 1.01 3.27
C CYS A 236 4.57 1.24 4.80
N ASP A 237 5.62 0.68 5.43
CA ASP A 237 5.97 0.86 6.86
C ASP A 237 6.70 2.19 7.19
N ARG A 238 7.10 2.95 6.16
CA ARG A 238 7.73 4.27 6.31
C ARG A 238 6.74 5.42 6.23
N THR A 239 5.46 5.15 5.96
CA THR A 239 4.44 6.20 5.92
C THR A 239 4.35 6.85 7.31
N PRO A 240 4.73 8.13 7.45
CA PRO A 240 4.77 8.79 8.75
C PRO A 240 3.37 8.92 9.37
N VAL A 241 2.30 8.69 8.60
CA VAL A 241 0.90 8.87 9.03
C VAL A 241 0.56 8.12 10.31
N TYR A 242 0.97 6.86 10.49
CA TYR A 242 0.70 6.14 11.74
C TYR A 242 1.53 6.66 12.91
N ARG A 243 2.79 7.02 12.63
CA ARG A 243 3.69 7.63 13.61
C ARG A 243 3.13 8.98 14.06
N ALA A 244 2.64 9.77 13.10
CA ALA A 244 2.01 11.06 13.30
C ALA A 244 0.67 10.93 14.01
N ALA A 245 -0.17 9.94 13.67
CA ALA A 245 -1.45 9.71 14.33
C ALA A 245 -1.26 9.40 15.82
N LEU A 246 -0.30 8.53 16.15
CA LEU A 246 0.05 8.24 17.55
C LEU A 246 0.75 9.43 18.22
N ALA A 247 1.64 10.12 17.51
CA ALA A 247 2.31 11.31 18.04
C ALA A 247 1.33 12.46 18.30
N LEU A 248 0.29 12.62 17.50
CA LEU A 248 -0.76 13.64 17.65
C LEU A 248 -1.92 13.14 18.53
N HIS A 249 -1.86 11.92 19.03
CA HIS A 249 -2.87 11.41 19.94
C HIS A 249 -2.69 12.05 21.33
N PRO A 250 -3.73 12.66 21.92
CA PRO A 250 -3.63 13.38 23.19
C PRO A 250 -3.04 12.55 24.34
N SER A 251 -3.36 11.26 24.39
CA SER A 251 -2.93 10.31 25.43
C SER A 251 -1.52 9.71 25.23
N TYR A 252 -0.96 9.77 24.01
CA TYR A 252 0.24 9.02 23.66
C TYR A 252 1.45 9.92 23.46
N GLY A 253 1.36 10.87 22.53
CA GLY A 253 2.46 11.77 22.21
C GLY A 253 3.77 11.07 21.82
N TYR A 254 4.88 11.81 21.90
CA TYR A 254 6.22 11.24 21.76
C TYR A 254 6.60 10.31 22.92
N ASP A 255 6.01 10.49 24.10
CA ASP A 255 6.27 9.66 25.28
C ASP A 255 5.95 8.19 25.04
N TYR A 256 4.91 7.88 24.25
CA TYR A 256 4.59 6.51 23.88
C TYR A 256 5.78 5.84 23.19
N PHE A 257 6.38 6.51 22.21
CA PHE A 257 7.48 5.96 21.43
C PHE A 257 8.79 5.93 22.23
N GLU A 258 9.03 6.91 23.08
CA GLU A 258 10.20 6.91 23.96
C GLU A 258 10.14 5.71 24.91
N ARG A 259 9.01 5.51 25.60
CA ARG A 259 8.81 4.36 26.51
C ARG A 259 8.83 3.02 25.79
N HIS A 260 8.14 2.89 24.66
CA HIS A 260 7.99 1.58 24.02
C HIS A 260 9.17 1.24 23.11
N TRP A 261 9.71 2.19 22.35
CA TRP A 261 10.76 1.91 21.37
C TRP A 261 12.16 2.19 21.92
N SER A 262 12.36 3.31 22.59
CA SER A 262 13.68 3.65 23.15
C SER A 262 13.98 2.84 24.41
N GLU A 263 13.05 2.80 25.37
CA GLU A 263 13.28 2.17 26.67
C GLU A 263 12.96 0.66 26.66
N ALA A 264 11.74 0.27 26.31
CA ALA A 264 11.30 -1.13 26.43
C ALA A 264 11.88 -2.06 25.36
N MET A 265 12.13 -1.55 24.15
CA MET A 265 12.64 -2.35 23.02
C MET A 265 14.12 -2.11 22.71
N ASP A 266 14.80 -1.20 23.41
CA ASP A 266 16.21 -0.84 23.20
C ASP A 266 16.52 -0.46 21.73
N LYS A 267 15.66 0.39 21.15
CA LYS A 267 15.76 0.93 19.78
C LYS A 267 15.65 2.45 19.76
N PRO A 268 16.64 3.19 20.31
CA PRO A 268 16.63 4.66 20.32
C PRO A 268 16.69 5.27 18.90
N GLU A 269 17.24 4.53 17.94
CA GLU A 269 17.27 4.93 16.53
C GLU A 269 15.86 5.03 15.94
N TRP A 270 14.95 4.12 16.32
CA TRP A 270 13.57 4.13 15.83
C TRP A 270 12.78 5.33 16.34
N TYR A 271 12.99 5.71 17.60
CA TYR A 271 12.42 6.93 18.17
C TYR A 271 12.93 8.18 17.45
N SER A 272 14.23 8.22 17.14
CA SER A 272 14.83 9.33 16.39
C SER A 272 14.31 9.44 14.95
N GLU A 273 14.18 8.31 14.25
CA GLU A 273 13.58 8.24 12.92
C GLU A 273 12.10 8.61 12.93
N MET A 274 11.36 8.21 13.97
CA MET A 274 9.97 8.58 14.17
C MET A 274 9.80 10.09 14.32
N LYS A 275 10.56 10.73 15.22
CA LYS A 275 10.52 12.18 15.40
C LYS A 275 10.77 12.90 14.09
N ARG A 276 11.84 12.53 13.37
CA ARG A 276 12.16 13.12 12.07
C ARG A 276 11.01 12.96 11.09
N ALA A 277 10.46 11.75 10.96
CA ALA A 277 9.37 11.47 10.03
C ALA A 277 8.08 12.25 10.35
N VAL A 278 7.74 12.43 11.63
CA VAL A 278 6.57 13.23 12.05
C VAL A 278 6.80 14.72 11.84
N SER A 279 8.00 15.23 12.16
CA SER A 279 8.36 16.63 11.92
C SER A 279 8.38 16.97 10.43
N ASP A 280 8.95 16.11 9.59
CA ASP A 280 8.98 16.30 8.13
C ASP A 280 7.55 16.33 7.56
N LEU A 281 6.68 15.41 8.01
CA LEU A 281 5.27 15.40 7.61
C LEU A 281 4.52 16.66 8.05
N PHE A 282 4.72 17.11 9.29
CA PHE A 282 4.05 18.31 9.80
C PHE A 282 4.45 19.57 9.02
N GLU A 283 5.73 19.70 8.69
CA GLU A 283 6.25 20.83 7.90
C GLU A 283 5.67 20.84 6.47
N GLU A 284 5.51 19.67 5.84
CA GLU A 284 4.84 19.54 4.54
C GLU A 284 3.38 20.03 4.61
N TYR A 285 2.61 19.59 5.61
CA TYR A 285 1.23 20.02 5.82
C TYR A 285 1.13 21.53 6.13
N ARG A 286 2.06 22.06 6.94
CA ARG A 286 2.11 23.49 7.25
C ARG A 286 2.33 24.33 5.99
N GLN A 287 3.31 23.95 5.16
CA GLN A 287 3.59 24.66 3.91
C GLN A 287 2.39 24.62 2.96
N GLN A 288 1.70 23.48 2.87
CA GLN A 288 0.48 23.36 2.08
C GLN A 288 -0.65 24.26 2.61
N ALA A 289 -0.88 24.27 3.92
CA ALA A 289 -1.89 25.12 4.54
C ALA A 289 -1.59 26.62 4.36
N GLU A 290 -0.33 27.03 4.47
CA GLU A 290 0.10 28.42 4.21
C GLU A 290 -0.20 28.83 2.75
N VAL A 291 0.01 27.93 1.78
CA VAL A 291 -0.31 28.16 0.36
C VAL A 291 -1.82 28.25 0.13
N GLU A 292 -2.61 27.39 0.76
CA GLU A 292 -4.08 27.39 0.66
C GLU A 292 -4.69 28.65 1.27
N ILE A 293 -4.18 29.10 2.43
CA ILE A 293 -4.57 30.37 3.06
C ILE A 293 -4.22 31.54 2.16
N GLN A 294 -3.00 31.59 1.61
CA GLN A 294 -2.58 32.65 0.68
C GLN A 294 -3.46 32.71 -0.57
N ALA A 295 -3.86 31.54 -1.11
CA ALA A 295 -4.79 31.47 -2.23
C ALA A 295 -6.20 31.97 -1.88
N GLN A 296 -6.70 31.68 -0.67
CA GLN A 296 -7.98 32.18 -0.18
C GLN A 296 -7.97 33.69 0.11
N THR A 297 -6.91 34.22 0.72
CA THR A 297 -6.77 35.67 0.94
C THR A 297 -6.58 36.42 -0.37
N GLY A 298 -5.85 35.86 -1.34
CA GLY A 298 -5.71 36.47 -2.66
C GLY A 298 -7.02 36.53 -3.45
N LEU A 299 -7.96 35.61 -3.20
CA LEU A 299 -9.32 35.64 -3.76
C LEU A 299 -10.22 36.68 -3.07
N LEU A 300 -10.01 36.93 -1.78
CA LEU A 300 -10.77 37.94 -1.00
C LEU A 300 -10.29 39.37 -1.29
N ASP A 301 -8.97 39.57 -1.46
CA ASP A 301 -8.42 40.87 -1.88
C ASP A 301 -8.91 41.23 -3.30
N ASP A 302 -8.97 40.27 -4.22
CA ASP A 302 -9.47 40.46 -5.60
C ASP A 302 -10.99 40.70 -5.69
N GLU A 303 -11.77 40.36 -4.65
CA GLU A 303 -13.18 40.78 -4.53
C GLU A 303 -13.33 42.18 -3.93
N SER A 304 -12.46 42.58 -2.98
CA SER A 304 -12.50 43.92 -2.37
C SER A 304 -11.98 45.02 -3.31
N ASP A 305 -11.02 44.71 -4.18
CA ASP A 305 -10.45 45.66 -5.15
C ASP A 305 -11.35 45.87 -6.38
N ARG A 306 -12.37 45.01 -6.60
CA ARG A 306 -13.32 45.16 -7.72
C ARG A 306 -14.43 46.18 -7.49
N GLU A 307 -14.63 46.66 -6.25
CA GLU A 307 -15.62 47.71 -5.96
C GLU A 307 -15.02 49.13 -5.94
N ALA A 308 -13.70 49.30 -6.10
CA ALA A 308 -13.03 50.59 -6.00
C ALA A 308 -12.01 50.91 -7.11
N ALA A 309 -12.34 50.66 -8.39
CA ALA A 309 -11.53 51.21 -9.50
C ALA A 309 -12.35 51.42 -10.79
N SER A 310 -13.06 52.56 -10.84
CA SER A 310 -13.49 53.17 -12.10
C SER A 310 -12.28 53.82 -12.79
N ALA A 311 -12.05 53.44 -14.04
CA ALA A 311 -11.28 54.14 -15.07
C ALA A 311 -9.78 54.37 -14.81
N ASP A 312 -8.95 53.68 -15.59
CA ASP A 312 -8.03 54.28 -16.58
C ASP A 312 -6.64 53.60 -16.63
N ASN A 313 -6.27 53.29 -17.88
CA ASN A 313 -4.91 53.19 -18.40
C ASN A 313 -4.01 51.97 -18.11
N ASP A 314 -4.20 50.97 -18.97
CA ASP A 314 -3.28 49.89 -19.34
C ASP A 314 -2.02 50.43 -20.04
N TYR A 315 -1.00 50.89 -19.29
CA TYR A 315 0.36 51.12 -19.83
C TYR A 315 1.48 51.33 -18.79
N SER A 316 1.19 51.62 -17.51
CA SER A 316 2.20 52.21 -16.60
C SER A 316 2.90 51.26 -15.60
N ALA A 317 2.63 49.94 -15.62
CA ALA A 317 3.17 49.00 -14.63
C ALA A 317 4.05 47.86 -15.17
N PHE A 318 4.40 47.87 -16.46
CA PHE A 318 5.35 46.91 -17.02
C PHE A 318 6.77 47.17 -16.47
N GLY A 319 7.27 46.27 -15.61
CA GLY A 319 8.69 46.21 -15.24
C GLY A 319 9.11 46.67 -13.83
N LYS A 320 8.20 46.90 -12.88
CA LYS A 320 8.60 47.19 -11.48
C LYS A 320 8.74 45.89 -10.66
N ARG A 321 9.98 45.42 -10.50
CA ARG A 321 10.34 44.47 -9.43
C ARG A 321 10.11 45.15 -8.08
N SER A 322 9.10 44.72 -7.32
CA SER A 322 8.85 45.23 -5.97
C SER A 322 9.75 44.53 -4.95
N VAL A 323 10.36 45.36 -4.10
CA VAL A 323 11.30 45.02 -3.04
C VAL A 323 10.52 44.48 -1.84
N THR A 324 10.06 43.22 -1.94
CA THR A 324 9.51 42.50 -0.77
C THR A 324 9.93 41.03 -0.70
N SER A 325 10.75 40.56 -1.65
CA SER A 325 11.26 39.18 -1.67
C SER A 325 12.56 38.94 -0.88
N LEU A 326 13.03 39.94 -0.12
CA LEU A 326 14.32 39.86 0.60
C LEU A 326 14.21 39.76 2.13
N ASN A 327 13.01 39.80 2.71
CA ASN A 327 12.84 39.71 4.17
C ASN A 327 12.36 38.35 4.71
N VAL A 328 11.97 37.38 3.87
CA VAL A 328 11.64 36.01 4.35
C VAL A 328 12.90 35.18 4.63
N ARG A 329 14.09 35.67 4.24
CA ARG A 329 15.39 35.06 4.59
C ARG A 329 16.04 35.65 5.86
N ARG A 330 15.30 36.32 6.73
CA ARG A 330 15.81 36.73 8.05
C ARG A 330 15.57 35.64 9.09
N ARG A 331 16.63 34.84 9.29
CA ARG A 331 16.96 34.08 10.52
C ARG A 331 15.90 33.09 11.00
N ARG A 332 16.15 31.81 10.69
CA ARG A 332 15.82 30.66 11.56
C ARG A 332 16.31 30.96 12.99
N ALA A 333 15.48 31.57 13.81
CA ALA A 333 15.47 31.26 15.23
C ALA A 333 14.75 29.90 15.35
N ARG A 334 15.22 29.00 16.21
CA ARG A 334 14.46 27.82 16.63
C ARG A 334 13.21 28.31 17.37
N THR A 335 12.19 28.71 16.63
CA THR A 335 10.84 28.88 17.17
C THR A 335 10.30 27.48 17.40
N VAL A 336 10.00 27.16 18.65
CA VAL A 336 9.26 25.96 19.05
C VAL A 336 8.04 25.85 18.12
N THR A 337 7.93 24.76 17.36
CA THR A 337 6.81 24.58 16.43
C THR A 337 5.51 24.29 17.21
N GLU A 338 4.35 24.47 16.60
CA GLU A 338 3.07 24.07 17.22
C GLU A 338 3.06 22.57 17.57
N LEU A 339 3.68 21.75 16.72
CA LEU A 339 3.95 20.35 17.01
C LEU A 339 4.78 20.21 18.29
N ASP A 340 5.91 20.92 18.41
CA ASP A 340 6.74 20.86 19.62
C ASP A 340 5.97 21.32 20.87
N LEU A 341 5.15 22.37 20.78
CA LEU A 341 4.29 22.85 21.87
C LEU A 341 3.29 21.79 22.31
N PHE A 342 2.68 21.08 21.35
CA PHE A 342 1.78 19.98 21.65
C PHE A 342 2.52 18.80 22.31
N GLN A 343 3.72 18.46 21.84
CA GLN A 343 4.49 17.33 22.40
C GLN A 343 5.00 17.59 23.83
N ILE A 344 5.25 18.84 24.21
CA ILE A 344 5.73 19.18 25.56
C ILE A 344 4.61 19.54 26.54
N ARG A 345 3.35 19.50 26.09
CA ARG A 345 2.21 19.87 26.94
C ARG A 345 2.03 18.86 28.08
N PRO A 346 1.59 19.29 29.27
CA PRO A 346 1.20 18.36 30.33
C PRO A 346 0.02 17.49 29.86
N ILE A 347 0.12 16.17 30.04
CA ILE A 347 -1.01 15.26 29.82
C ILE A 347 -1.94 15.38 31.04
N TYR A 348 -3.16 15.87 30.83
CA TYR A 348 -4.15 16.00 31.89
C TYR A 348 -4.94 14.71 32.08
N VAL A 349 -5.63 14.56 33.22
CA VAL A 349 -6.42 13.34 33.53
C VAL A 349 -7.47 13.04 32.46
N GLN A 350 -8.08 14.09 31.90
CA GLN A 350 -9.05 14.01 30.80
C GLN A 350 -8.43 13.56 29.46
N ASP A 351 -7.10 13.65 29.32
CA ASP A 351 -6.39 13.21 28.11
C ASP A 351 -5.99 11.73 28.18
N LEU A 352 -6.17 11.03 29.31
CA LEU A 352 -5.72 9.64 29.48
C LEU A 352 -6.63 8.62 28.77
N ASP A 353 -7.91 8.93 28.61
CA ASP A 353 -8.94 8.07 28.02
C ASP A 353 -9.69 8.77 26.87
N VAL A 354 -8.95 9.36 25.93
CA VAL A 354 -9.57 9.98 24.74
C VAL A 354 -10.05 8.89 23.79
N ALA A 355 -11.38 8.69 23.74
CA ALA A 355 -12.01 7.72 22.85
C ALA A 355 -12.10 8.19 21.39
N ASP A 356 -12.26 9.51 21.17
CA ASP A 356 -12.24 10.14 19.85
C ASP A 356 -11.22 11.28 19.81
N PRO A 357 -10.02 11.03 19.25
CA PRO A 357 -8.99 12.05 19.12
C PRO A 357 -9.37 13.21 18.20
N LEU A 358 -10.24 13.01 17.20
CA LEU A 358 -10.65 14.08 16.28
C LEU A 358 -11.57 15.07 16.98
N GLU A 359 -12.52 14.57 17.76
CA GLU A 359 -13.38 15.42 18.58
C GLU A 359 -12.57 16.25 19.57
N TRP A 360 -11.53 15.67 20.18
CA TRP A 360 -10.62 16.39 21.07
C TRP A 360 -9.93 17.57 20.38
N TRP A 361 -9.40 17.37 19.17
CA TRP A 361 -8.74 18.40 18.35
C TRP A 361 -9.70 19.49 17.84
N HIS A 362 -11.01 19.23 17.79
CA HIS A 362 -12.00 20.26 17.48
C HIS A 362 -12.35 21.14 18.69
N GLN A 363 -12.13 20.63 19.90
CA GLN A 363 -12.51 21.29 21.16
C GLN A 363 -11.37 22.08 21.80
N HIS A 364 -10.12 21.85 21.38
CA HIS A 364 -8.88 22.42 21.94
C HIS A 364 -8.00 22.94 20.81
#